data_AF-A0A1M5MCS9-F1
#
_entry.id   AF-A0A1M5MCS9-F1
#
_cell.length_a   1.000
_cell.length_b   1.000
_cell.length_c   1.000
_cell.angle_alpha   90.00
_cell.angle_beta   90.00
_cell.angle_gamma   90.00
#
_symmetry.space_group_name_H-M   'P 1'
#
loop_
_entity.id
_entity.type
_entity.pdbx_description
1 polymer ?
#
loop_
_entity_poly.entity_id
_entity_poly.type
_entity_poly.pdbx_seq_one_letter_code
_entity_poly.pdbx_strand_id
1 'polypeptide(L)'
;MAAIKVLSLLLILCPILSFGQKSIYPKDTIYIRYNEDIHSKKIQNHPQMGKNLYFKNIGVYYSYSEKADTLCIEKLRDYHFSDLEEIRKKEIEWVDKKYKNQKYKPYTGSKNAVFQTYVIEIISEKKIVKYPVIWRNERI
;
A
#
# COMPACT_ATOMS: atom_id res chain seq x y z
N MET A 1 16.13 -9.46 45.36
CA MET A 1 15.55 -10.60 44.61
C MET A 1 14.40 -10.20 43.69
N ALA A 2 13.41 -9.41 44.13
CA ALA A 2 12.29 -8.97 43.27
C ALA A 2 12.74 -8.18 42.04
N ALA A 3 13.66 -7.22 42.19
CA ALA A 3 14.15 -6.40 41.08
C ALA A 3 14.83 -7.22 39.97
N ILE A 4 15.62 -8.24 40.34
CA ILE A 4 16.26 -9.15 39.38
C ILE A 4 15.19 -9.96 38.63
N LYS A 5 14.17 -10.47 39.33
CA LYS A 5 13.04 -11.19 38.70
C LYS A 5 12.24 -10.30 37.72
N VAL A 6 12.02 -9.03 38.08
CA VAL A 6 11.34 -8.05 37.21
C VAL A 6 12.19 -7.71 35.98
N LEU A 7 13.50 -7.51 36.16
CA LEU A 7 14.42 -7.25 35.06
C LEU A 7 14.51 -8.43 34.09
N SER A 8 14.56 -9.65 34.62
CA SER A 8 14.52 -10.87 33.81
C SER A 8 13.22 -11.01 33.02
N LEU A 9 12.07 -10.65 33.62
CA LEU A 9 10.78 -10.67 32.94
C LEU A 9 10.72 -9.64 31.80
N LEU A 10 11.23 -8.44 32.03
CA LEU A 10 11.29 -7.38 31.01
C LEU A 10 12.19 -7.75 29.83
N LEU A 11 13.33 -8.39 30.09
CA LEU A 11 14.24 -8.87 29.02
C LEU A 11 13.59 -9.93 28.13
N ILE A 12 12.65 -10.74 28.65
CA ILE A 12 11.91 -11.74 27.88
C ILE A 12 10.74 -11.10 27.12
N LEU A 13 10.05 -10.13 27.73
CA LEU A 13 8.87 -9.49 27.12
C LEU A 13 9.25 -8.40 26.10
N CYS A 14 10.35 -7.68 26.30
CA CYS A 14 10.78 -6.60 25.40
C CYS A 14 10.92 -7.06 23.94
N PRO A 15 11.59 -8.18 23.61
CA PRO A 15 11.68 -8.64 22.23
C PRO A 15 10.31 -8.97 21.63
N ILE A 16 9.41 -9.56 22.41
CA ILE A 16 8.06 -9.93 21.95
C ILE A 16 7.22 -8.67 21.64
N LEU A 17 7.40 -7.61 22.43
CA LEU A 17 6.73 -6.32 22.22
C LEU A 17 7.42 -5.46 21.14
N SER A 18 8.73 -5.61 20.96
CA SER A 18 9.54 -4.77 20.04
C SER A 18 9.59 -5.34 18.63
N PHE A 19 9.60 -6.67 18.48
CA PHE A 19 9.51 -7.35 17.20
C PHE A 19 8.04 -7.64 16.91
N GLY A 20 7.36 -6.66 16.33
CA GLY A 20 6.01 -6.84 15.83
C GLY A 20 5.89 -8.10 14.98
N GLN A 21 4.76 -8.81 15.10
CA GLN A 21 4.50 -10.06 14.40
C GLN A 21 4.64 -9.84 12.88
N LYS A 22 5.72 -10.34 12.27
CA LYS A 22 5.89 -10.27 10.82
C LYS A 22 4.73 -11.02 10.18
N SER A 23 3.92 -10.32 9.37
CA SER A 23 2.83 -10.95 8.63
C SER A 23 3.38 -12.11 7.81
N ILE A 24 2.73 -13.28 7.91
CA ILE A 24 3.06 -14.46 7.09
C ILE A 24 2.85 -14.16 5.60
N TYR A 25 2.03 -13.15 5.29
CA TYR A 25 1.79 -12.62 3.95
C TYR A 25 2.04 -11.11 3.98
N PRO A 26 3.31 -10.66 3.85
CA PRO A 26 3.61 -9.24 3.77
C PRO A 26 2.94 -8.64 2.52
N LYS A 27 2.56 -7.36 2.58
CA LYS A 27 2.01 -6.65 1.43
C LYS A 27 3.12 -6.34 0.44
N ASP A 28 2.89 -6.60 -0.84
CA ASP A 28 3.80 -6.19 -1.90
C ASP A 28 3.65 -4.70 -2.18
N THR A 29 4.74 -4.00 -2.46
CA THR A 29 4.67 -2.57 -2.80
C THR A 29 4.48 -2.40 -4.29
N ILE A 30 3.49 -1.59 -4.68
CA ILE A 30 3.25 -1.21 -6.08
C ILE A 30 3.21 0.30 -6.23
N TYR A 31 3.70 0.77 -7.37
CA TYR A 31 3.71 2.17 -7.75
C TYR A 31 2.86 2.37 -8.99
N ILE A 32 1.89 3.27 -8.91
CA ILE A 32 1.02 3.62 -10.02
C ILE A 32 1.38 5.04 -10.44
N ARG A 33 1.74 5.21 -11.72
CA ARG A 33 1.98 6.54 -12.26
C ARG A 33 0.65 7.25 -12.49
N TYR A 34 0.50 8.44 -11.92
CA TYR A 34 -0.59 9.34 -12.27
C TYR A 34 -0.30 10.01 -13.60
N ASN A 35 -1.18 9.78 -14.58
CA ASN A 35 -1.20 10.49 -15.84
C ASN A 35 -2.54 11.22 -15.93
N GLU A 36 -2.49 12.52 -16.19
CA GLU A 36 -3.70 13.28 -16.48
C GLU A 36 -4.19 12.90 -17.87
N ASP A 37 -5.28 12.14 -17.94
CA ASP A 37 -5.96 11.77 -19.18
C ASP A 37 -7.48 11.94 -19.01
N ILE A 38 -8.25 11.80 -20.10
CA ILE A 38 -9.70 12.04 -20.09
C ILE A 38 -10.47 11.14 -19.12
N HIS A 39 -9.86 10.01 -18.71
CA HIS A 39 -10.42 9.00 -17.82
C HIS A 39 -9.84 9.06 -16.41
N SER A 40 -8.91 9.98 -16.16
CA SER A 40 -8.22 10.15 -14.89
C SER A 40 -8.61 11.50 -14.31
N LYS A 41 -9.11 11.48 -13.08
CA LYS A 41 -9.55 12.69 -12.38
C LYS A 41 -9.01 12.68 -10.96
N LYS A 42 -8.29 13.73 -10.59
CA LYS A 42 -8.00 14.09 -9.20
C LYS A 42 -9.27 14.72 -8.61
N ILE A 43 -10.29 13.89 -8.33
CA ILE A 43 -11.57 14.37 -7.82
C ILE A 43 -11.41 14.91 -6.40
N GLN A 44 -12.20 15.96 -6.14
CA GLN A 44 -12.41 16.73 -4.93
C GLN A 44 -12.24 15.99 -3.60
N ASN A 45 -11.90 16.80 -2.60
CA ASN A 45 -11.98 16.51 -1.18
C ASN A 45 -13.16 15.59 -0.83
N HIS A 46 -12.87 14.35 -0.43
CA HIS A 46 -13.82 13.46 0.20
C HIS A 46 -13.98 13.88 1.66
N PRO A 47 -15.19 14.22 2.14
CA PRO A 47 -15.41 14.86 3.44
C PRO A 47 -14.75 14.17 4.63
N GLN A 48 -14.56 12.85 4.54
CA GLN A 48 -14.03 12.01 5.63
C GLN A 48 -12.77 11.21 5.27
N MET A 49 -12.41 11.10 3.98
CA MET A 49 -11.42 10.10 3.52
C MET A 49 -10.22 10.70 2.79
N GLY A 50 -10.16 12.03 2.61
CA GLY A 50 -9.03 12.68 1.95
C GLY A 50 -9.28 13.05 0.49
N LYS A 51 -8.32 12.85 -0.40
CA LYS A 51 -8.44 13.17 -1.83
C LYS A 51 -8.74 11.93 -2.65
N ASN A 52 -9.62 12.06 -3.64
CA ASN A 52 -9.93 10.98 -4.57
C ASN A 52 -9.02 11.05 -5.79
N LEU A 53 -8.38 9.93 -6.12
CA LEU A 53 -7.64 9.80 -7.38
C LEU A 53 -8.28 8.69 -8.20
N TYR A 54 -8.56 8.96 -9.46
CA TYR A 54 -9.14 8.00 -10.40
C TYR A 54 -8.19 7.75 -11.56
N PHE A 55 -8.09 6.49 -11.96
CA PHE A 55 -7.36 6.00 -13.14
C PHE A 55 -8.27 5.04 -13.91
N LYS A 56 -8.64 5.36 -15.16
CA LYS A 56 -9.39 4.45 -16.03
C LYS A 56 -10.58 3.75 -15.33
N ASN A 57 -11.42 4.52 -14.63
CA ASN A 57 -12.57 4.07 -13.83
C ASN A 57 -12.26 3.31 -12.52
N ILE A 58 -11.00 3.14 -12.15
CA ILE A 58 -10.58 2.59 -10.87
C ILE A 58 -10.16 3.73 -9.96
N GLY A 59 -10.70 3.75 -8.75
CA GLY A 59 -10.44 4.81 -7.79
C GLY A 59 -9.55 4.35 -6.65
N VAL A 60 -8.74 5.28 -6.14
CA VAL A 60 -8.00 5.17 -4.87
C VAL A 60 -8.26 6.40 -3.99
N TYR A 61 -8.15 6.24 -2.68
CA TYR A 61 -8.20 7.34 -1.70
C TYR A 61 -6.80 7.62 -1.17
N TYR A 62 -6.45 8.90 -1.06
CA TYR A 62 -5.32 9.37 -0.26
C TYR A 62 -5.86 10.05 1.01
N SER A 63 -5.59 9.49 2.19
CA SER A 63 -6.10 10.00 3.46
C SER A 63 -5.60 11.41 3.78
N TYR A 64 -6.43 12.24 4.43
CA TYR A 64 -5.98 13.50 5.02
C TYR A 64 -4.97 13.33 6.17
N SER A 65 -4.99 12.18 6.85
CA SER A 65 -4.10 11.90 7.98
C SER A 65 -2.69 11.54 7.53
N GLU A 66 -2.51 11.13 6.28
CA GLU A 66 -1.21 10.75 5.73
C GLU A 66 -0.57 11.95 5.06
N LYS A 67 0.76 12.10 5.14
CA LYS A 67 1.49 13.16 4.46
C LYS A 67 1.99 12.65 3.11
N ALA A 68 1.79 13.45 2.07
CA ALA A 68 2.38 13.21 0.77
C ALA A 68 3.84 13.63 0.80
N ASP A 69 4.73 12.74 0.40
CA ASP A 69 6.15 13.05 0.34
C ASP A 69 6.48 13.63 -1.04
N THR A 70 7.10 14.81 -1.06
CA THR A 70 7.68 15.36 -2.29
C THR A 70 9.13 14.90 -2.38
N LEU A 71 9.46 14.14 -3.43
CA LEU A 71 10.79 13.55 -3.60
C LEU A 71 11.46 14.13 -4.85
N CYS A 72 12.80 14.26 -4.79
CA CYS A 72 13.61 14.59 -5.95
C CYS A 72 13.74 13.36 -6.86
N ILE A 73 13.41 13.52 -8.15
CA ILE A 73 13.32 12.40 -9.12
C ILE A 73 14.63 11.61 -9.26
N GLU A 74 15.78 12.25 -8.96
CA GLU A 74 17.11 11.65 -9.13
C GLU A 74 17.30 10.39 -8.29
N LYS A 75 16.54 10.25 -7.20
CA LYS A 75 16.53 9.05 -6.34
C LYS A 75 15.48 8.00 -6.76
N LEU A 76 14.75 8.23 -7.85
CA LEU A 76 13.61 7.42 -8.29
C LEU A 76 13.74 6.85 -9.72
N ARG A 77 14.93 6.89 -10.33
CA ARG A 77 15.15 6.33 -11.69
C ARG A 77 14.86 4.82 -11.80
N ASP A 78 14.79 4.10 -10.68
CA ASP A 78 14.64 2.65 -10.64
C ASP A 78 13.23 2.15 -10.25
N TYR A 79 12.21 3.02 -10.27
CA TYR A 79 10.86 2.62 -9.88
C TYR A 79 10.11 2.01 -11.06
N HIS A 80 9.76 0.73 -10.92
CA HIS A 80 8.85 0.06 -11.83
C HIS A 80 7.41 0.51 -11.57
N PHE A 81 6.79 1.14 -12.56
CA PHE A 81 5.38 1.50 -12.51
C PHE A 81 4.53 0.33 -12.97
N SER A 82 3.67 -0.16 -12.10
CA SER A 82 2.78 -1.26 -12.44
C SER A 82 1.53 -0.76 -13.14
N ASP A 83 1.18 -1.42 -14.24
CA ASP A 83 -0.11 -1.26 -14.90
C ASP A 83 -1.19 -2.14 -14.26
N LEU A 84 -2.44 -1.99 -14.72
CA LEU A 84 -3.58 -2.71 -14.16
C LEU A 84 -3.52 -4.22 -14.41
N GLU A 85 -2.91 -4.65 -15.51
CA GLU A 85 -2.77 -6.07 -15.85
C GLU A 85 -1.75 -6.74 -14.92
N GLU A 86 -0.61 -6.09 -14.70
CA GLU A 86 0.41 -6.54 -13.76
C GLU A 86 -0.12 -6.58 -12.33
N ILE A 87 -0.86 -5.56 -11.90
CA ILE A 87 -1.51 -5.53 -10.58
C ILE A 87 -2.47 -6.72 -10.44
N ARG A 88 -3.27 -7.01 -11.47
CA ARG A 88 -4.20 -8.15 -11.45
C ARG A 88 -3.46 -9.48 -11.38
N LYS A 89 -2.37 -9.63 -12.13
CA LYS A 89 -1.54 -10.85 -12.10
C LYS A 89 -0.95 -11.08 -10.70
N LYS A 90 -0.34 -10.05 -10.11
CA LYS A 90 0.21 -10.11 -8.75
C LYS A 90 -0.85 -10.42 -7.70
N GLU A 91 -2.06 -9.90 -7.87
CA GLU A 91 -3.19 -10.17 -6.98
C GLU A 91 -3.57 -11.66 -7.00
N ILE A 92 -3.67 -12.24 -8.19
CA ILE A 92 -3.98 -13.67 -8.37
C ILE A 92 -2.87 -14.55 -7.78
N GLU A 93 -1.60 -14.22 -8.05
CA GLU A 93 -0.45 -14.95 -7.51
C GLU A 93 -0.43 -14.93 -5.97
N TRP A 94 -0.76 -13.78 -5.35
CA TRP A 94 -0.86 -13.68 -3.90
C TRP A 94 -2.00 -14.54 -3.33
N VAL A 95 -3.17 -14.53 -3.99
CA VAL A 95 -4.32 -15.38 -3.60
C VAL A 95 -3.94 -16.86 -3.70
N ASP A 96 -3.33 -17.28 -4.80
CA ASP A 96 -2.92 -18.66 -5.01
C ASP A 96 -1.89 -19.12 -3.97
N LYS A 97 -0.94 -18.24 -3.62
CA LYS A 97 0.04 -18.51 -2.56
C LYS A 97 -0.62 -18.58 -1.18
N LYS A 98 -1.52 -17.66 -0.85
CA LYS A 98 -2.18 -17.58 0.46
C LYS A 98 -3.13 -18.74 0.71
N TYR A 99 -3.86 -19.16 -0.32
CA TYR A 99 -4.91 -20.17 -0.23
C TYR A 99 -4.51 -21.52 -0.84
N LYS A 100 -3.21 -21.77 -1.06
CA LYS A 100 -2.67 -22.97 -1.72
C LYS A 100 -3.23 -24.30 -1.20
N ASN A 101 -3.50 -24.38 0.11
CA ASN A 101 -3.98 -25.60 0.76
C ASN A 101 -5.51 -25.63 0.97
N GLN A 102 -6.24 -24.66 0.42
CA GLN A 102 -7.69 -24.58 0.56
C GLN A 102 -8.38 -25.12 -0.69
N LYS A 103 -9.42 -25.95 -0.49
CA LYS A 103 -10.25 -26.49 -1.57
C LYS A 103 -10.97 -25.40 -2.36
N TYR A 104 -11.34 -24.31 -1.68
CA TYR A 104 -11.99 -23.15 -2.29
C TYR A 104 -11.11 -21.92 -2.08
N LYS A 105 -10.78 -21.23 -3.16
CA LYS A 105 -10.05 -19.96 -3.15
C LYS A 105 -10.95 -18.84 -3.66
N PRO A 106 -10.89 -17.64 -3.07
CA PRO A 106 -11.61 -16.49 -3.60
C PRO A 106 -11.06 -16.15 -5.00
N TYR A 107 -11.93 -15.65 -5.89
CA TYR A 107 -11.54 -15.26 -7.24
C TYR A 107 -10.62 -14.03 -7.27
N THR A 108 -10.77 -13.15 -6.29
CA THR A 108 -10.00 -11.92 -6.11
C THR A 108 -9.65 -11.73 -4.63
N GLY A 109 -8.48 -11.17 -4.36
CA GLY A 109 -8.14 -10.62 -3.06
C GLY A 109 -8.59 -9.16 -2.98
N SER A 110 -8.66 -8.60 -1.77
CA SER A 110 -8.60 -7.15 -1.68
C SER A 110 -7.16 -6.72 -2.00
N LYS A 111 -6.98 -5.85 -2.98
CA LYS A 111 -5.74 -5.11 -3.25
C LYS A 111 -5.27 -4.35 -2.02
N ASN A 112 -6.17 -3.86 -1.16
CA ASN A 112 -5.77 -3.28 0.14
C ASN A 112 -5.14 -4.32 1.08
N ALA A 113 -5.51 -5.60 0.98
CA ALA A 113 -4.90 -6.69 1.74
C ALA A 113 -3.61 -7.22 1.08
N VAL A 114 -3.50 -7.10 -0.25
CA VAL A 114 -2.37 -7.62 -1.03
C VAL A 114 -1.23 -6.61 -1.12
N PHE A 115 -1.56 -5.32 -1.29
CA PHE A 115 -0.61 -4.30 -1.71
C PHE A 115 -0.48 -3.13 -0.74
N GLN A 116 0.74 -2.64 -0.59
CA GLN A 116 1.01 -1.26 -0.22
C GLN A 116 1.08 -0.44 -1.51
N THR A 117 0.08 0.40 -1.74
CA THR A 117 -0.04 1.13 -3.01
C THR A 117 0.40 2.58 -2.86
N TYR A 118 1.21 3.04 -3.80
CA TYR A 118 1.60 4.43 -3.91
C TYR A 118 1.24 4.98 -5.29
N VAL A 119 0.59 6.14 -5.32
CA VAL A 119 0.44 6.91 -6.54
C VAL A 119 1.60 7.89 -6.65
N ILE A 120 2.24 7.91 -7.81
CA ILE A 120 3.32 8.81 -8.14
C ILE A 120 2.84 9.83 -9.16
N GLU A 121 2.78 11.10 -8.76
CA GLU A 121 2.48 12.24 -9.64
C GLU A 121 3.80 12.93 -10.02
N ILE A 122 4.07 13.06 -11.32
CA ILE A 122 5.25 13.76 -11.81
C ILE A 122 4.87 15.22 -11.99
N ILE A 123 5.44 16.10 -11.17
CA ILE A 123 5.19 17.56 -11.23
C ILE A 123 6.14 18.23 -12.21
N SER A 124 7.38 17.77 -12.28
CA SER A 124 8.37 18.20 -13.26
C SER A 124 9.44 17.13 -13.46
N GLU A 125 10.35 17.34 -14.40
CA GLU A 125 11.53 16.50 -14.62
C GLU A 125 12.42 16.34 -13.38
N LYS A 126 12.19 17.07 -12.29
CA LYS A 126 12.99 16.99 -11.06
C LYS A 126 12.15 16.71 -9.81
N LYS A 127 10.83 16.82 -9.88
CA LYS A 127 9.94 16.77 -8.71
C LYS A 127 8.79 15.80 -8.94
N ILE A 128 8.62 14.90 -7.98
CA ILE A 128 7.46 14.03 -7.92
C ILE A 128 6.76 14.14 -6.57
N VAL A 129 5.50 13.76 -6.52
CA VAL A 129 4.75 13.59 -5.28
C VAL A 129 4.34 12.13 -5.16
N LYS A 130 4.64 11.54 -4.00
CA LYS A 130 4.26 10.18 -3.63
C LYS A 130 3.08 10.24 -2.67
N TYR A 131 1.96 9.65 -3.08
CA TYR A 131 0.77 9.52 -2.25
C TYR A 131 0.63 8.06 -1.81
N PRO A 132 0.69 7.74 -0.51
CA PRO A 132 0.16 6.47 -0.03
C PRO A 132 -1.36 6.44 -0.29
N VAL A 133 -1.87 5.34 -0.81
CA VAL A 133 -3.30 5.25 -1.16
C VAL A 133 -3.91 3.91 -0.79
N ILE A 134 -5.24 3.91 -0.65
CA ILE A 134 -6.06 2.72 -0.52
C ILE A 134 -7.00 2.59 -1.73
N TRP A 135 -7.20 1.38 -2.22
CA TRP A 135 -8.14 1.06 -3.29
C TRP A 135 -9.58 1.24 -2.83
N ARG A 136 -10.41 1.84 -3.69
CA ARG A 136 -11.81 2.10 -3.43
C ARG A 136 -12.67 0.87 -3.61
N ASN A 137 -13.80 0.84 -2.90
CA ASN A 137 -14.78 -0.25 -2.95
C ASN A 137 -14.20 -1.62 -2.57
N GLU A 138 -13.07 -1.62 -1.86
CA GLU A 138 -12.49 -2.81 -1.28
C GLU A 138 -12.56 -2.70 0.25
N ARG A 139 -12.99 -3.78 0.91
CA ARG A 139 -13.00 -3.83 2.38
C ARG A 139 -11.56 -3.67 2.89
N ILE A 140 -11.39 -2.88 3.95
CA ILE A 140 -10.12 -2.70 4.68
C ILE A 140 -9.77 -4.01 5.39
#